data_AF-A0A532EQN1-F1
#
_entry.id   AF-A0A532EQN1-F1
#
_cell.length_a   1.000
_cell.length_b   1.000
_cell.length_c   1.000
_cell.angle_alpha   90.00
_cell.angle_beta   90.00
_cell.angle_gamma   90.00
#
_symmetry.space_group_name_H-M   'P 1'
#
loop_
_entity.id
_entity.type
_entity.pdbx_description
1 polymer ?
#
loop_
_entity_poly.entity_id
_entity_poly.type
_entity_poly.pdbx_seq_one_letter_code
_entity_poly.pdbx_strand_id
1 'polypeptide(L)'
;MIKSVTGIMTIVLVTGCATGHVVQVSEGKIKGPRVIALDAPNAPWVVEVQNRLKTKGFRILRWSSRTRVTEQTASNRLEQFNEAEARYVLIINGYAPYNWANRCFGGGYKFDHISVDLVDAKTNETILNVNGSGYSENCPPMSGSIFSDIASAVDAEWSN
;
A
#
# COMPACT_ATOMS: atom_id res chain seq x y z
N MET A 1 -57.25 -25.49 -17.90
CA MET A 1 -56.77 -24.69 -16.75
C MET A 1 -55.58 -25.41 -16.15
N ILE A 2 -54.44 -24.71 -16.04
CA ILE A 2 -53.34 -24.80 -15.05
C ILE A 2 -52.12 -24.21 -15.77
N LYS A 3 -51.78 -22.97 -15.41
CA LYS A 3 -50.63 -22.22 -15.94
C LYS A 3 -49.40 -22.62 -15.13
N SER A 4 -48.37 -23.13 -15.80
CA SER A 4 -47.06 -23.38 -15.19
C SER A 4 -46.40 -22.05 -14.83
N VAL A 5 -46.18 -21.84 -13.53
CA VAL A 5 -45.47 -20.68 -12.99
C VAL A 5 -43.98 -21.03 -12.95
N THR A 6 -43.22 -20.45 -13.86
CA THR A 6 -41.75 -20.54 -13.90
C THR A 6 -41.20 -19.63 -12.82
N GLY A 7 -40.73 -20.21 -11.71
CA GLY A 7 -40.05 -19.46 -10.64
C GLY A 7 -38.63 -19.07 -11.05
N ILE A 8 -38.42 -17.80 -11.34
CA ILE A 8 -37.09 -17.22 -11.56
C ILE A 8 -36.50 -16.91 -10.18
N MET A 9 -35.57 -17.74 -9.74
CA MET A 9 -34.77 -17.53 -8.53
C MET A 9 -33.63 -16.55 -8.84
N THR A 10 -33.88 -15.26 -8.64
CA THR A 10 -32.87 -14.20 -8.78
C THR A 10 -31.93 -14.24 -7.59
N ILE A 11 -30.72 -14.79 -7.78
CA ILE A 11 -29.62 -14.71 -6.82
C ILE A 11 -29.09 -13.26 -6.87
N VAL A 12 -29.41 -12.47 -5.84
CA VAL A 12 -28.80 -11.15 -5.63
C VAL A 12 -27.42 -11.36 -5.01
N LEU A 13 -26.38 -11.37 -5.85
CA LEU A 13 -25.00 -11.28 -5.40
C LEU A 13 -24.73 -9.85 -4.95
N VAL A 14 -24.93 -9.56 -3.66
CA VAL A 14 -24.42 -8.32 -3.06
C VAL A 14 -22.90 -8.48 -2.93
N THR A 15 -22.16 -8.09 -3.96
CA THR A 15 -20.71 -7.93 -3.86
C THR A 15 -20.44 -6.71 -2.99
N GLY A 16 -20.24 -6.94 -1.70
CA GLY A 16 -19.62 -5.96 -0.82
C GLY A 16 -18.18 -5.76 -1.29
N CYS A 17 -17.94 -4.75 -2.13
CA CYS A 17 -16.60 -4.27 -2.41
C CYS A 17 -15.99 -3.86 -1.07
N ALA A 18 -14.91 -4.53 -0.65
CA ALA A 18 -14.13 -4.08 0.49
C ALA A 18 -13.63 -2.67 0.18
N THR A 19 -14.13 -1.68 0.92
CA THR A 19 -13.82 -0.27 0.73
C THR A 19 -12.52 0.05 1.48
N GLY A 20 -11.45 0.33 0.74
CA GLY A 20 -10.37 1.13 1.30
C GLY A 20 -10.81 2.60 1.33
N HIS A 21 -10.61 3.31 2.43
CA HIS A 21 -10.81 4.76 2.44
C HIS A 21 -9.49 5.43 2.06
N VAL A 22 -9.53 6.14 0.93
CA VAL A 22 -8.44 7.01 0.50
C VAL A 22 -8.79 8.41 0.98
N VAL A 23 -7.98 8.95 1.88
CA VAL A 23 -8.05 10.33 2.32
C VAL A 23 -6.84 11.06 1.73
N GLN A 24 -7.10 11.87 0.71
CA GLN A 24 -6.09 12.81 0.22
C GLN A 24 -6.06 13.99 1.20
N VAL A 25 -4.89 14.27 1.76
CA VAL A 25 -4.71 15.28 2.82
C VAL A 25 -4.15 16.59 2.26
N SER A 26 -3.50 16.56 1.09
CA SER A 26 -2.92 17.75 0.43
C SER A 26 -3.54 18.01 -0.94
N GLU A 27 -3.79 19.28 -1.28
CA GLU A 27 -4.45 19.69 -2.54
C GLU A 27 -3.49 19.78 -3.75
N GLY A 28 -2.20 19.46 -3.59
CA GLY A 28 -1.19 19.60 -4.65
C GLY A 28 -0.67 18.28 -5.21
N LYS A 29 -0.57 18.17 -6.54
CA LYS A 29 0.15 17.06 -7.18
C LYS A 29 1.66 17.27 -7.10
N ILE A 30 2.37 16.20 -6.78
CA ILE A 30 3.82 16.14 -6.69
C ILE A 30 4.41 16.26 -8.10
N LYS A 31 5.29 17.25 -8.26
CA LYS A 31 6.13 17.41 -9.44
C LYS A 31 7.54 16.96 -9.11
N GLY A 32 8.09 16.05 -9.92
CA GLY A 32 9.47 15.61 -9.78
C GLY A 32 9.65 14.11 -9.87
N PRO A 33 10.83 13.60 -9.46
CA PRO A 33 11.17 12.21 -9.65
C PRO A 33 10.28 11.29 -8.77
N ARG A 34 9.87 10.14 -9.34
CA ARG A 34 9.09 9.10 -8.65
C ARG A 34 9.99 8.27 -7.73
N VAL A 35 10.58 8.91 -6.74
CA VAL A 35 11.45 8.26 -5.76
C VAL A 35 10.81 8.37 -4.40
N ILE A 36 10.57 7.23 -3.78
CA ILE A 36 9.99 7.12 -2.43
C ILE A 36 10.91 6.30 -1.55
N ALA A 37 11.05 6.68 -0.30
CA ALA A 37 11.62 5.81 0.71
C ALA A 37 10.50 5.03 1.39
N LEU A 38 10.77 3.78 1.73
CA LEU A 38 9.80 2.88 2.33
C LEU A 38 10.15 2.57 3.78
N ASP A 39 9.25 2.95 4.68
CA ASP A 39 9.21 2.50 6.06
C ASP A 39 8.05 1.51 6.22
N ALA A 40 8.36 0.25 6.46
CA ALA A 40 7.37 -0.82 6.45
C ALA A 40 7.84 -2.00 7.30
N PRO A 41 6.91 -2.80 7.85
CA PRO A 41 7.26 -4.02 8.55
C PRO A 41 7.98 -4.98 7.61
N ASN A 42 8.81 -5.86 8.20
CA ASN A 42 9.44 -6.95 7.46
C ASN A 42 8.42 -8.07 7.19
N ALA A 43 7.47 -7.80 6.31
CA ALA A 43 6.36 -8.69 6.00
C ALA A 43 6.38 -9.09 4.51
N PRO A 44 6.11 -10.36 4.15
CA PRO A 44 6.14 -10.82 2.76
C PRO A 44 5.23 -10.04 1.80
N TRP A 45 4.05 -9.61 2.27
CA TRP A 45 3.09 -8.86 1.46
C TRP A 45 3.54 -7.42 1.14
N VAL A 46 4.50 -6.85 1.89
CA VAL A 46 5.08 -5.53 1.57
C VAL A 46 5.81 -5.56 0.23
N VAL A 47 6.40 -6.70 -0.13
CA VAL A 47 7.08 -6.89 -1.42
C VAL A 47 6.10 -6.76 -2.58
N GLU A 48 4.85 -7.19 -2.42
CA GLU A 48 3.83 -7.03 -3.45
C GLU A 48 3.49 -5.55 -3.69
N VAL A 49 3.30 -4.77 -2.62
CA VAL A 49 3.10 -3.32 -2.73
C VAL A 49 4.28 -2.65 -3.43
N GLN A 50 5.51 -3.02 -3.07
CA GLN A 50 6.72 -2.52 -3.74
C GLN A 50 6.74 -2.86 -5.23
N ASN A 51 6.38 -4.09 -5.60
CA ASN A 51 6.35 -4.52 -6.99
C ASN A 51 5.31 -3.72 -7.78
N ARG A 52 4.11 -3.48 -7.23
CA ARG A 52 3.09 -2.65 -7.89
C ARG A 52 3.56 -1.21 -8.08
N LEU A 53 4.16 -0.61 -7.07
CA LEU A 53 4.76 0.74 -7.19
C LEU A 53 5.88 0.77 -8.24
N LYS A 54 6.75 -0.24 -8.30
CA LYS A 54 7.79 -0.34 -9.34
C LYS A 54 7.20 -0.45 -10.74
N THR A 55 6.09 -1.19 -10.93
CA THR A 55 5.40 -1.25 -12.24
C THR A 55 4.82 0.10 -12.66
N LYS A 56 4.57 1.00 -11.71
CA LYS A 56 4.17 2.40 -11.93
C LYS A 56 5.37 3.35 -12.12
N GLY A 57 6.59 2.83 -12.23
CA GLY A 57 7.81 3.61 -12.47
C GLY A 57 8.45 4.21 -11.20
N PHE A 58 8.02 3.80 -10.00
CA PHE A 58 8.63 4.28 -8.77
C PHE A 58 9.95 3.57 -8.46
N ARG A 59 10.97 4.36 -8.10
CA ARG A 59 12.19 3.87 -7.47
C ARG A 59 11.99 3.87 -5.96
N ILE A 60 12.11 2.70 -5.34
CA ILE A 60 11.87 2.50 -3.91
C ILE A 60 13.19 2.35 -3.17
N LEU A 61 13.41 3.21 -2.18
CA LEU A 61 14.57 3.15 -1.29
C LEU A 61 14.17 2.50 0.04
N ARG A 62 15.07 1.72 0.64
CA ARG A 62 14.83 1.09 1.94
C ARG A 62 15.16 2.09 3.05
N TRP A 63 14.20 2.46 3.90
CA TRP A 63 14.43 3.45 4.97
C TRP A 63 15.39 2.92 6.05
N SER A 64 15.30 1.63 6.39
CA SER A 64 16.10 1.01 7.46
C SER A 64 17.62 0.95 7.22
N SER A 65 18.11 1.19 6.00
CA SER A 65 19.54 1.29 5.76
C SER A 65 20.15 2.63 6.18
N ARG A 66 19.36 3.64 6.56
CA ARG A 66 19.89 4.93 7.06
C ARG A 66 20.19 4.90 8.56
N THR A 67 19.24 4.46 9.38
CA THR A 67 19.38 4.45 10.86
C THR A 67 20.61 3.66 11.34
N ARG A 68 20.90 2.52 10.69
CA ARG A 68 22.02 1.65 11.08
C ARG A 68 23.39 2.21 10.70
N VAL A 69 23.47 3.05 9.67
CA VAL A 69 24.71 3.68 9.23
C VAL A 69 25.03 4.90 10.10
N THR A 70 24.01 5.63 10.56
CA THR A 70 24.17 6.74 11.52
C THR A 70 24.72 6.26 12.86
N GLU A 71 24.26 5.10 13.36
CA GLU A 71 24.65 4.58 14.68
C GLU A 71 26.07 3.97 14.69
N GLN A 72 26.55 3.41 13.56
CA GLN A 72 27.89 2.81 13.47
C GLN A 72 29.01 3.81 13.13
N THR A 73 28.69 5.06 12.81
CA THR A 73 29.68 6.05 12.31
C THR A 73 29.84 7.26 13.24
N ALA A 74 29.44 7.14 14.51
CA ALA A 74 29.66 8.17 15.52
C ALA A 74 31.14 8.21 15.94
N SER A 75 31.99 8.89 15.16
CA SER A 75 33.24 9.43 15.70
C SER A 75 33.80 10.64 14.95
N ASN A 76 33.69 10.80 13.62
CA ASN A 76 34.36 11.94 12.99
C ASN A 76 33.98 12.27 11.53
N ARG A 77 32.70 12.24 11.15
CA ARG A 77 32.30 12.67 9.80
C ARG A 77 31.19 13.69 9.88
N LEU A 78 31.55 14.93 9.53
CA LEU A 78 30.66 16.07 9.29
C LEU A 78 29.37 15.56 8.63
N GLU A 79 28.23 15.86 9.25
CA GLU A 79 26.87 15.45 8.89
C GLU A 79 26.42 16.08 7.56
N GLN A 80 27.12 15.71 6.49
CA GLN A 80 26.82 16.05 5.12
C GLN A 80 26.35 14.78 4.39
N PHE A 81 25.53 13.97 5.06
CA PHE A 81 24.89 12.81 4.44
C PHE A 81 23.62 13.28 3.74
N ASN A 82 23.76 13.67 2.47
CA ASN A 82 22.71 13.69 1.45
C ASN A 82 21.30 14.03 1.95
N GLU A 83 20.95 15.31 1.87
CA GLU A 83 19.58 15.79 1.67
C GLU A 83 18.73 14.70 0.98
N ALA A 84 17.74 14.19 1.71
CA ALA A 84 17.15 12.88 1.53
C ALA A 84 17.00 12.44 0.06
N GLU A 85 17.66 11.34 -0.37
CA GLU A 85 17.52 10.83 -1.76
C GLU A 85 16.06 10.59 -2.22
N ALA A 86 15.12 10.50 -1.27
CA ALA A 86 13.69 10.61 -1.50
C ALA A 86 13.11 11.62 -0.51
N ARG A 87 12.43 12.65 -1.02
CA ARG A 87 11.64 13.60 -0.23
C ARG A 87 10.39 12.97 0.38
N TYR A 88 9.82 11.98 -0.31
CA TYR A 88 8.58 11.35 0.09
C TYR A 88 8.84 10.00 0.76
N VAL A 89 8.20 9.78 1.90
CA VAL A 89 8.31 8.55 2.68
C VAL A 89 6.95 7.87 2.68
N LEU A 90 6.92 6.62 2.23
CA LEU A 90 5.75 5.76 2.31
C LEU A 90 5.86 4.92 3.58
N ILE A 91 5.00 5.18 4.54
CA ILE A 91 4.89 4.45 5.80
C ILE A 91 3.76 3.45 5.64
N ILE A 92 4.07 2.16 5.76
CA ILE A 92 3.09 1.08 5.66
C ILE A 92 2.97 0.41 7.01
N ASN A 93 1.76 0.39 7.54
CA ASN A 93 1.38 -0.36 8.73
C ASN A 93 0.27 -1.33 8.38
N GLY A 94 0.36 -2.57 8.84
CA GLY A 94 -0.70 -3.52 8.57
C GLY A 94 -0.44 -4.86 9.21
N TYR A 95 -1.51 -5.62 9.38
CA TYR A 95 -1.44 -6.96 9.94
C TYR A 95 -2.27 -7.93 9.10
N ALA A 96 -1.58 -8.95 8.62
CA ALA A 96 -2.16 -10.10 7.95
C ALA A 96 -1.50 -11.36 8.52
N PRO A 97 -2.25 -12.27 9.16
CA PRO A 97 -1.67 -13.48 9.73
C PRO A 97 -1.09 -14.39 8.64
N TYR A 98 0.13 -14.89 8.86
CA TYR A 98 0.87 -15.73 7.91
C TYR A 98 0.49 -17.21 7.94
N ASN A 99 -0.44 -17.57 8.83
CA ASN A 99 -0.87 -18.94 9.07
C ASN A 99 -1.42 -19.51 7.76
N TRP A 100 -1.09 -20.76 7.45
CA TRP A 100 -1.55 -21.44 6.23
C TRP A 100 -3.09 -21.45 6.09
N ALA A 101 -3.82 -21.42 7.22
CA ALA A 101 -5.29 -21.34 7.24
C ALA A 101 -5.85 -19.95 6.89
N ASN A 102 -5.03 -18.89 7.01
CA ASN A 102 -5.41 -17.50 6.73
C ASN A 102 -4.77 -16.95 5.44
N ARG A 103 -3.80 -17.66 4.87
CA ARG A 103 -3.31 -17.38 3.51
C ARG A 103 -4.29 -17.92 2.49
N CYS A 104 -4.51 -17.13 1.45
CA CYS A 104 -5.32 -17.59 0.33
C CYS A 104 -4.53 -18.58 -0.53
N PHE A 105 -5.23 -19.56 -1.13
CA PHE A 105 -4.61 -20.56 -2.01
C PHE A 105 -3.85 -19.95 -3.20
N GLY A 106 -4.27 -18.77 -3.68
CA GLY A 106 -3.58 -18.03 -4.74
C GLY A 106 -2.33 -17.26 -4.26
N GLY A 107 -1.97 -17.35 -2.99
CA GLY A 107 -0.82 -16.64 -2.40
C GLY A 107 -1.16 -15.27 -1.80
N GLY A 108 -2.41 -14.83 -1.89
CA GLY A 108 -2.92 -13.59 -1.28
C GLY A 108 -3.03 -13.64 0.25
N TYR A 109 -3.42 -12.50 0.81
CA TYR A 109 -3.45 -12.22 2.24
C TYR A 109 -4.80 -11.64 2.65
N LYS A 110 -5.27 -12.02 3.84
CA LYS A 110 -6.38 -11.35 4.51
C LYS A 110 -5.82 -10.38 5.54
N PHE A 111 -6.06 -9.10 5.33
CA PHE A 111 -5.68 -8.02 6.23
C PHE A 111 -6.79 -7.78 7.24
N ASP A 112 -6.43 -7.82 8.52
CA ASP A 112 -7.30 -7.29 9.58
C ASP A 112 -7.38 -5.76 9.45
N HIS A 113 -6.23 -5.15 9.17
CA HIS A 113 -6.11 -3.75 8.78
C HIS A 113 -4.84 -3.53 7.96
N ILE A 114 -4.88 -2.50 7.13
CA ILE A 114 -3.71 -1.91 6.47
C ILE A 114 -3.92 -0.39 6.41
N SER A 115 -2.86 0.35 6.68
CA SER A 115 -2.78 1.81 6.57
C SER A 115 -1.49 2.16 5.86
N VAL A 116 -1.58 3.08 4.91
CA VAL A 116 -0.46 3.58 4.14
C VAL A 116 -0.51 5.09 4.18
N ASP A 117 0.54 5.68 4.73
CA ASP A 117 0.73 7.12 4.77
C ASP A 117 1.85 7.51 3.83
N LEU A 118 1.59 8.46 2.94
CA LEU A 118 2.63 9.14 2.19
C LEU A 118 2.90 10.47 2.91
N VAL A 119 4.15 10.66 3.34
CA VAL A 119 4.60 11.82 4.10
C VAL A 119 5.60 12.61 3.28
N ASP A 120 5.45 13.92 3.24
CA ASP A 120 6.49 14.83 2.73
C ASP A 120 7.50 15.10 3.85
N ALA A 121 8.72 14.56 3.74
CA ALA A 121 9.75 14.72 4.75
C ALA A 121 10.24 16.17 4.90
N LYS A 122 9.94 17.06 3.94
CA LYS A 122 10.30 18.49 4.02
C LYS A 122 9.36 19.27 4.94
N THR A 123 8.05 19.03 4.82
CA THR A 123 7.04 19.72 5.65
C THR A 123 6.60 18.90 6.86
N ASN A 124 6.95 17.61 6.88
CA ASN A 124 6.53 16.63 7.86
C ASN A 124 5.00 16.46 7.91
N GLU A 125 4.35 16.61 6.76
CA GLU A 125 2.90 16.48 6.61
C GLU A 125 2.55 15.20 5.86
N THR A 126 1.49 14.52 6.31
CA THR A 126 0.85 13.46 5.53
C THR A 126 0.14 14.09 4.35
N ILE A 127 0.45 13.63 3.14
CA ILE A 127 -0.18 14.11 1.90
C ILE A 127 -1.25 13.15 1.39
N LEU A 128 -1.11 11.86 1.71
CA LEU A 128 -2.07 10.81 1.38
C LEU A 128 -2.13 9.81 2.52
N ASN A 129 -3.35 9.43 2.93
CA ASN A 129 -3.62 8.27 3.75
C ASN A 129 -4.51 7.31 2.96
N VAL A 130 -4.13 6.04 2.90
CA VAL A 130 -4.95 4.95 2.39
C VAL A 130 -5.11 3.94 3.50
N ASN A 131 -6.33 3.74 3.96
CA ASN A 131 -6.64 2.71 4.93
C ASN A 131 -7.56 1.65 4.31
N GLY A 132 -7.51 0.44 4.84
CA GLY A 132 -8.35 -0.65 4.37
C GLY A 132 -8.28 -1.88 5.25
N SER A 133 -9.14 -2.83 4.92
CA SER A 133 -9.16 -4.17 5.51
C SER A 133 -9.74 -5.15 4.48
N GLY A 134 -9.61 -6.45 4.72
CA GLY A 134 -10.15 -7.49 3.84
C GLY A 134 -9.07 -8.17 3.02
N TYR A 135 -9.43 -8.63 1.82
CA TYR A 135 -8.58 -9.53 1.04
C TYR A 135 -7.72 -8.75 0.04
N SER A 136 -6.47 -9.19 -0.12
CA SER A 136 -5.63 -8.74 -1.22
C SER A 136 -5.98 -9.46 -2.53
N GLU A 137 -5.23 -9.15 -3.57
CA GLU A 137 -5.18 -9.90 -4.80
C GLU A 137 -4.84 -11.37 -4.54
N ASN A 138 -5.24 -12.25 -5.46
CA ASN A 138 -5.02 -13.69 -5.42
C ASN A 138 -5.66 -14.42 -4.22
N CYS A 139 -6.87 -13.99 -3.85
CA CYS A 139 -7.74 -14.62 -2.86
C CYS A 139 -9.07 -15.16 -3.42
N PRO A 140 -9.09 -16.10 -4.39
CA PRO A 140 -10.36 -16.61 -4.93
C PRO A 140 -11.24 -17.29 -3.85
N PRO A 141 -12.57 -17.10 -3.87
CA PRO A 141 -13.36 -16.28 -4.80
C PRO A 141 -13.46 -14.79 -4.40
N MET A 142 -13.00 -14.41 -3.19
CA MET A 142 -13.11 -13.06 -2.64
C MET A 142 -11.80 -12.26 -2.79
N SER A 143 -11.24 -12.23 -4.00
CA SER A 143 -10.03 -11.43 -4.27
C SER A 143 -10.37 -9.96 -4.18
N GLY A 144 -9.62 -9.20 -3.38
CA GLY A 144 -9.65 -7.74 -3.41
C GLY A 144 -8.50 -7.17 -4.23
N SER A 145 -8.29 -5.87 -4.08
CA SER A 145 -7.35 -5.06 -4.89
C SER A 145 -6.39 -4.22 -4.05
N ILE A 146 -6.22 -4.55 -2.75
CA ILE A 146 -5.47 -3.74 -1.78
C ILE A 146 -4.11 -3.28 -2.32
N PHE A 147 -3.31 -4.15 -2.95
CA PHE A 147 -1.97 -3.76 -3.40
C PHE A 147 -2.03 -2.79 -4.59
N SER A 148 -2.96 -3.02 -5.51
CA SER A 148 -3.18 -2.19 -6.69
C SER A 148 -3.80 -0.84 -6.33
N ASP A 149 -4.69 -0.82 -5.33
CA ASP A 149 -5.36 0.38 -4.84
C ASP A 149 -4.35 1.30 -4.14
N ILE A 150 -3.49 0.75 -3.27
CA ILE A 150 -2.38 1.49 -2.65
C ILE A 150 -1.46 2.08 -3.73
N ALA A 151 -1.00 1.27 -4.67
CA ALA A 151 -0.08 1.73 -5.71
C ALA A 151 -0.72 2.79 -6.61
N SER A 152 -2.01 2.67 -6.91
CA SER A 152 -2.74 3.64 -7.75
C SER A 152 -3.03 4.94 -7.00
N ALA A 153 -3.33 4.88 -5.70
CA ALA A 153 -3.50 6.06 -4.87
C ALA A 153 -2.19 6.85 -4.75
N VAL A 154 -1.06 6.16 -4.53
CA VAL A 154 0.26 6.80 -4.53
C VAL A 154 0.58 7.38 -5.91
N ASP A 155 0.39 6.62 -6.99
CA ASP A 155 0.61 7.08 -8.37
C ASP A 155 -0.22 8.32 -8.71
N ALA A 156 -1.47 8.37 -8.24
CA ALA A 156 -2.36 9.50 -8.46
C ALA A 156 -1.81 10.80 -7.85
N GLU A 157 -0.97 10.76 -6.82
CA GLU A 157 -0.37 11.95 -6.22
C GLU A 157 0.71 12.60 -7.08
N TRP A 158 1.24 11.93 -8.10
CA TRP A 158 2.20 12.51 -9.04
C TRP A 158 1.50 13.11 -10.25
N SER A 159 1.96 14.28 -10.70
CA SER A 159 1.58 14.80 -12.02
C SER A 159 2.27 13.99 -13.10
N ASN A 160 1.49 13.35 -13.99
CA ASN A 160 1.99 12.75 -15.23
C ASN A 160 2.53 13.80 -16.20
#